data_AF-A0A165GNP7-F1
#
_entry.id   AF-A0A165GNP7-F1
#
_cell.length_a   1.000
_cell.length_b   1.000
_cell.length_c   1.000
_cell.angle_alpha   90.00
_cell.angle_beta   90.00
_cell.angle_gamma   90.00
#
_symmetry.space_group_name_H-M   'P 1'
#
loop_
_entity.id
_entity.type
_entity.pdbx_description
1 polymer ?
#
loop_
_entity_poly.entity_id
_entity_poly.type
_entity_poly.pdbx_seq_one_letter_code
_entity_poly.pdbx_strand_id
1 'polypeptide(L)'
;MKFTTTLTTIALALATPAAAGPIAYGLCQTGCNAVAVACYAAAGFQFGTVVATPLAPATVLACNAALGTCSATCATVVLFAPIP
;
A
#
# COMPACT_ATOMS: atom_id res chain seq x y z
N MET A 1 -25.33 -37.47 -6.54
CA MET A 1 -25.37 -36.46 -5.45
C MET A 1 -24.11 -36.51 -4.58
N LYS A 2 -23.78 -37.65 -3.94
CA LYS A 2 -22.57 -37.76 -3.08
C LYS A 2 -21.25 -37.43 -3.81
N PHE A 3 -21.02 -37.99 -5.01
CA PHE A 3 -19.80 -37.77 -5.80
C PHE A 3 -19.59 -36.30 -6.20
N THR A 4 -20.67 -35.59 -6.53
CA THR A 4 -20.62 -34.18 -6.92
C THR A 4 -20.21 -33.30 -5.74
N THR A 5 -20.72 -33.62 -4.53
CA THR A 5 -20.38 -32.91 -3.29
C THR A 5 -18.92 -33.14 -2.88
N THR A 6 -18.39 -34.35 -3.04
CA THR A 6 -16.97 -34.63 -2.75
C THR A 6 -16.04 -33.88 -3.69
N LEU A 7 -16.40 -33.78 -4.97
CA LEU A 7 -15.59 -33.09 -5.98
C LEU A 7 -15.54 -31.57 -5.73
N THR A 8 -16.65 -30.94 -5.34
CA THR A 8 -16.67 -29.51 -4.96
C THR A 8 -15.87 -29.22 -3.70
N THR A 9 -15.88 -30.10 -2.70
CA THR A 9 -15.05 -29.93 -1.48
C THR A 9 -13.55 -30.03 -1.77
N ILE A 10 -13.15 -30.91 -2.69
CA ILE A 10 -11.74 -31.04 -3.10
C ILE A 10 -11.30 -29.83 -3.93
N ALA A 11 -12.15 -29.35 -4.84
CA ALA A 11 -11.86 -28.15 -5.64
C ALA A 11 -11.67 -26.89 -4.77
N LEU A 12 -12.46 -26.74 -3.70
CA LEU A 12 -12.32 -25.62 -2.77
C LEU A 12 -11.07 -25.75 -1.89
N ALA A 13 -10.66 -26.96 -1.53
CA ALA A 13 -9.43 -27.22 -0.79
C ALA A 13 -8.15 -26.97 -1.60
N LEU A 14 -8.25 -27.00 -2.94
CA LEU A 14 -7.15 -26.74 -3.88
C LEU A 14 -7.16 -25.30 -4.42
N ALA A 15 -8.16 -24.49 -4.07
CA ALA A 15 -8.19 -23.09 -4.44
C ALA A 15 -7.08 -22.34 -3.69
N THR A 16 -6.06 -21.88 -4.41
CA THR A 16 -5.06 -20.99 -3.85
C THR A 16 -5.65 -19.58 -3.76
N PRO A 17 -5.44 -18.85 -2.65
CA PRO A 17 -5.84 -17.44 -2.60
C PRO A 17 -5.09 -16.70 -3.72
N ALA A 18 -5.81 -15.98 -4.57
CA ALA A 18 -5.19 -15.13 -5.57
C ALA A 18 -4.30 -14.13 -4.83
N ALA A 19 -2.99 -14.09 -5.12
CA ALA A 19 -2.08 -13.15 -4.48
C ALA A 19 -2.26 -11.73 -5.05
N ALA A 20 -3.44 -11.13 -4.87
CA ALA A 20 -3.69 -9.75 -5.26
C ALA A 20 -3.05 -8.74 -4.28
N GLY A 21 -2.59 -9.20 -3.11
CA GLY A 21 -2.00 -8.34 -2.08
C GLY A 21 -0.81 -7.50 -2.55
N PRO A 22 0.22 -8.08 -3.19
CA PRO A 22 1.36 -7.31 -3.71
C PRO A 22 0.98 -6.26 -4.77
N ILE A 23 0.03 -6.58 -5.65
CA ILE A 23 -0.44 -5.63 -6.67
C ILE A 23 -1.21 -4.49 -6.00
N ALA A 24 -2.15 -4.81 -5.10
CA ALA A 24 -2.93 -3.82 -4.36
C ALA A 24 -2.02 -2.93 -3.50
N TYR A 25 -1.01 -3.50 -2.85
CA TYR A 25 0.02 -2.76 -2.13
C TYR A 25 0.81 -1.81 -3.03
N GLY A 26 1.24 -2.28 -4.21
CA GLY A 26 1.91 -1.43 -5.20
C GLY A 26 1.06 -0.24 -5.62
N LEU A 27 -0.23 -0.46 -5.94
CA LEU A 27 -1.16 0.61 -6.30
C LEU A 27 -1.37 1.61 -5.15
N CYS A 28 -1.55 1.12 -3.92
CA CYS A 28 -1.73 1.95 -2.74
C CYS A 28 -0.48 2.81 -2.47
N GLN A 29 0.72 2.22 -2.56
CA GLN A 29 2.00 2.91 -2.47
C GLN A 29 2.15 4.00 -3.53
N THR A 30 1.79 3.71 -4.79
CA THR A 30 1.80 4.72 -5.86
C THR A 30 0.88 5.90 -5.51
N GLY A 31 -0.30 5.64 -4.95
CA GLY A 31 -1.21 6.67 -4.45
C GLY A 31 -0.58 7.53 -3.34
N CYS A 32 -0.02 6.90 -2.31
CA CYS A 32 0.65 7.63 -1.22
C CYS A 32 1.79 8.53 -1.74
N ASN A 33 2.61 8.02 -2.67
CA ASN A 33 3.69 8.80 -3.29
C ASN A 33 3.16 9.97 -4.12
N ALA A 34 2.06 9.80 -4.86
CA ALA A 34 1.44 10.89 -5.61
C ALA A 34 0.97 12.02 -4.68
N VAL A 35 0.38 11.68 -3.52
CA VAL A 35 -0.01 12.66 -2.50
C VAL A 35 1.22 13.34 -1.89
N ALA A 36 2.31 12.60 -1.64
CA ALA A 36 3.55 13.18 -1.14
C ALA A 36 4.14 14.20 -2.14
N VAL A 37 4.16 13.88 -3.44
CA VAL A 37 4.57 14.80 -4.50
C VAL A 37 3.71 16.05 -4.50
N ALA A 38 2.37 15.92 -4.40
CA ALA A 38 1.47 17.06 -4.34
C ALA A 38 1.70 17.93 -3.09
N CYS A 39 1.92 17.31 -1.92
CA CYS A 39 2.21 18.01 -0.66
C CYS A 39 3.51 18.82 -0.75
N TYR A 40 4.56 18.21 -1.30
CA TYR A 40 5.84 18.88 -1.56
C TYR A 40 5.69 20.04 -2.54
N ALA A 41 4.97 19.83 -3.65
CA ALA A 41 4.73 20.87 -4.64
C ALA A 41 3.96 22.06 -4.05
N ALA A 42 2.95 21.80 -3.20
CA ALA A 42 2.22 22.84 -2.48
C ALA A 42 3.12 23.61 -1.50
N ALA A 43 4.15 22.95 -0.95
CA ALA A 43 5.17 23.59 -0.12
C ALA A 43 6.28 24.29 -0.94
N GLY A 44 6.27 24.20 -2.27
CA GLY A 44 7.28 24.81 -3.15
C GLY A 44 8.56 23.97 -3.32
N PHE A 45 8.53 22.68 -2.98
CA PHE A 45 9.69 21.78 -3.09
C PHE A 45 9.45 20.69 -4.13
N GLN A 46 10.53 20.26 -4.79
CA GLN A 46 10.51 19.04 -5.59
C GLN A 46 10.62 17.81 -4.66
N PHE A 47 9.83 16.77 -4.91
CA PHE A 47 9.89 15.55 -4.11
C PHE A 47 11.23 14.83 -4.30
N GLY A 48 11.82 14.32 -3.22
CA GLY A 48 13.08 13.59 -3.24
C GLY A 48 14.35 14.44 -3.32
N THR A 49 14.26 15.78 -3.39
CA THR A 49 15.45 16.66 -3.47
C THR A 49 15.86 17.24 -2.12
N VAL A 50 15.00 17.17 -1.10
CA VAL A 50 15.28 17.68 0.24
C VAL A 50 16.01 16.62 1.06
N VAL A 51 17.20 16.96 1.55
CA VAL A 51 17.97 16.07 2.44
C VAL A 51 17.29 16.05 3.81
N ALA A 52 17.03 14.84 4.32
CA ALA A 52 16.46 14.65 5.65
C ALA A 52 17.49 15.06 6.72
N THR A 53 17.32 16.29 7.24
CA THR A 53 18.13 16.85 8.33
C THR A 53 17.22 17.51 9.36
N PRO A 54 17.69 17.74 10.59
CA PRO A 54 16.92 18.51 11.59
C PRO A 54 16.59 19.95 11.15
N LEU A 55 17.26 20.46 10.12
CA LEU A 55 17.03 21.80 9.55
C LEU A 55 16.11 21.78 8.31
N ALA A 56 15.62 20.60 7.90
CA ALA A 56 14.72 20.54 6.75
C ALA A 56 13.37 21.23 7.06
N PRO A 57 12.69 21.78 6.05
CA PRO A 57 11.45 22.52 6.24
C PRO A 57 10.39 21.68 6.97
N ALA A 58 9.76 22.26 8.00
CA ALA A 58 8.77 21.53 8.81
C ALA A 58 7.61 20.96 7.97
N THR A 59 7.18 21.67 6.93
CA THR A 59 6.15 21.20 5.98
C THR A 59 6.60 19.96 5.21
N VAL A 60 7.86 19.91 4.79
CA VAL A 60 8.46 18.75 4.10
C VAL A 60 8.56 17.55 5.04
N LEU A 61 8.98 17.74 6.30
CA LEU A 61 8.96 16.67 7.30
C LEU A 61 7.53 16.14 7.51
N ALA A 62 6.54 17.03 7.60
CA ALA A 62 5.13 16.64 7.75
C ALA A 62 4.62 15.84 6.54
N CYS A 63 4.95 16.24 5.31
CA CYS A 63 4.60 15.48 4.10
C CYS A 63 5.18 14.06 4.14
N ASN A 64 6.45 13.90 4.57
CA ASN A 64 7.07 12.58 4.70
C ASN A 64 6.46 11.73 5.81
N ALA A 65 6.14 12.35 6.95
CA ALA A 65 5.46 11.64 8.03
C ALA A 65 4.11 11.09 7.56
N ALA A 66 3.33 11.91 6.84
CA ALA A 66 2.06 11.50 6.23
C ALA A 66 2.24 10.37 5.20
N LEU A 67 3.26 10.47 4.34
CA LEU A 67 3.65 9.40 3.41
C LEU A 67 3.94 8.10 4.16
N GLY A 68 4.78 8.14 5.18
CA GLY A 68 5.14 6.96 5.98
C GLY A 68 3.93 6.32 6.65
N THR A 69 3.03 7.12 7.22
CA THR A 69 1.76 6.62 7.77
C THR A 69 0.90 5.97 6.69
N CYS A 70 0.72 6.62 5.54
CA CYS A 70 -0.04 6.09 4.41
C CYS A 70 0.52 4.73 3.95
N SER A 71 1.84 4.66 3.72
CA SER A 71 2.55 3.44 3.33
C SER A 71 2.41 2.31 4.35
N ALA A 72 2.51 2.63 5.65
CA ALA A 72 2.31 1.64 6.71
C ALA A 72 0.87 1.11 6.71
N THR A 73 -0.14 1.97 6.52
CA THR A 73 -1.53 1.52 6.38
C THR A 73 -1.75 0.67 5.13
N CYS A 74 -1.15 1.02 3.99
CA CYS A 74 -1.19 0.17 2.79
C CYS A 74 -0.64 -1.24 3.09
N ALA A 75 0.50 -1.33 3.78
CA ALA A 75 1.06 -2.62 4.13
C ALA A 75 0.08 -3.45 4.99
N THR A 76 -0.56 -2.84 6.00
CA THR A 76 -1.50 -3.57 6.86
C THR A 76 -2.76 -3.99 6.13
N VAL A 77 -3.35 -3.12 5.30
CA VAL A 77 -4.69 -3.35 4.73
C VAL A 77 -4.69 -4.10 3.40
N VAL A 78 -3.63 -3.98 2.60
CA VAL A 78 -3.61 -4.58 1.26
C VAL A 78 -2.44 -5.53 1.02
N LEU A 79 -1.39 -5.52 1.84
CA LEU A 79 -0.31 -6.52 1.71
C LEU A 79 -0.51 -7.72 2.63
N PHE A 80 -0.83 -7.48 3.90
CA PHE A 80 -0.91 -8.54 4.92
C PHE A 80 -2.33 -9.04 5.21
N ALA A 81 -3.37 -8.27 4.86
CA ALA A 81 -4.74 -8.71 5.07
C ALA A 81 -5.08 -9.89 4.14
N PRO A 82 -5.66 -10.99 4.65
CA PRO A 82 -6.23 -12.03 3.81
C PRO A 82 -7.36 -11.42 2.98
N ILE A 83 -7.19 -11.44 1.65
CA ILE A 83 -8.25 -11.13 0.71
C ILE A 83 -9.25 -12.29 0.73
N PRO A 84 -10.57 -12.03 0.91
CA PRO A 84 -11.59 -13.06 0.94
C PRO A 84 -11.72 -13.81 -0.39
#